data_AF-A0A157S5S8-F1
#
_entry.id   AF-A0A157S5S8-F1
#
_cell.length_a   1.000
_cell.length_b   1.000
_cell.length_c   1.000
_cell.angle_alpha   90.00
_cell.angle_beta   90.00
_cell.angle_gamma   90.00
#
_symmetry.space_group_name_H-M   'P 1'
#
loop_
_entity.id
_entity.type
_entity.pdbx_description
1 polymer ?
#
loop_
_entity_poly.entity_id
_entity_poly.type
_entity_poly.pdbx_seq_one_letter_code
_entity_poly.pdbx_strand_id
1 'polypeptide(L)'
;MLFMAQPTSSIESEPPMRKRSLSLTLALSFAIGLAAGAIMGTARAATAMSCDNATTQAEMNQCSQEAYKATDAELNTAYDKLMGRLKKDPARAGHLRQAQRAWIGFRDAECAFVSAGTTGGTAQPLVTAQCLEQQTRRRVETLESYMQCEEGDLSCPTTAQ
;
A
#
# COMPACT_ATOMS: atom_id res chain seq x y z
N MET A 1 -45.06 -29.12 -4.26
CA MET A 1 -45.50 -27.71 -4.20
C MET A 1 -44.23 -26.89 -3.95
N LEU A 2 -43.70 -26.14 -4.93
CA LEU A 2 -44.11 -24.75 -5.30
C LEU A 2 -43.95 -23.83 -4.07
N PHE A 3 -43.21 -22.72 -4.00
CA PHE A 3 -42.69 -21.66 -4.89
C PHE A 3 -41.49 -21.03 -4.11
N MET A 4 -40.29 -20.76 -4.66
CA MET A 4 -39.88 -19.58 -5.46
C MET A 4 -39.85 -18.21 -4.74
N ALA A 5 -38.73 -17.51 -4.95
CA ALA A 5 -38.48 -16.04 -5.03
C ALA A 5 -37.98 -15.24 -3.79
N GLN A 6 -36.65 -15.03 -3.75
CA GLN A 6 -35.83 -13.77 -3.81
C GLN A 6 -36.54 -12.38 -3.64
N PRO A 7 -35.81 -11.22 -3.65
CA PRO A 7 -34.54 -10.78 -3.01
C PRO A 7 -34.67 -9.32 -2.45
N THR A 8 -33.58 -8.69 -1.98
CA THR A 8 -33.20 -7.23 -2.09
C THR A 8 -32.11 -6.95 -1.05
N SER A 9 -30.84 -6.66 -1.39
CA SER A 9 -30.25 -5.48 -2.02
C SER A 9 -30.35 -4.18 -1.20
N SER A 10 -29.17 -3.70 -0.79
CA SER A 10 -28.78 -2.29 -0.67
C SER A 10 -29.23 -1.51 0.57
N ILE A 11 -28.27 -0.92 1.29
CA ILE A 11 -27.92 0.52 1.22
C ILE A 11 -26.93 0.81 2.36
N GLU A 12 -25.70 1.16 1.96
CA GLU A 12 -24.65 1.72 2.79
C GLU A 12 -24.95 3.21 3.01
N SER A 13 -24.97 3.69 4.27
CA SER A 13 -25.19 5.10 4.60
C SER A 13 -23.85 5.78 4.89
N GLU A 14 -23.33 6.49 3.89
CA GLU A 14 -22.20 7.39 4.08
C GLU A 14 -22.58 8.65 4.89
N PRO A 15 -21.68 9.18 5.74
CA PRO A 15 -21.93 10.41 6.49
C PRO A 15 -21.78 11.68 5.63
N PRO A 16 -22.55 12.75 5.93
CA PRO A 16 -22.58 13.94 5.09
C PRO A 16 -21.36 14.85 5.24
N MET A 17 -20.83 15.28 4.10
CA MET A 17 -19.80 16.32 3.99
C MET A 17 -20.27 17.69 4.48
N ARG A 18 -19.50 18.25 5.42
CA ARG A 18 -19.66 19.59 5.99
C ARG A 18 -19.30 20.67 4.96
N LYS A 19 -20.32 21.33 4.39
CA LYS A 19 -20.17 22.46 3.46
C LYS A 19 -19.67 23.70 4.21
N ARG A 20 -18.53 24.25 3.76
CA ARG A 20 -18.03 25.56 4.21
C ARG A 20 -18.86 26.66 3.56
N SER A 21 -19.55 27.45 4.39
CA SER A 21 -20.25 28.68 3.98
C SER A 21 -19.23 29.73 3.54
N LEU A 22 -19.34 30.20 2.30
CA LEU A 22 -18.59 31.34 1.80
C LEU A 22 -19.62 32.38 1.34
N SER A 23 -19.81 33.40 2.18
CA SER A 23 -20.72 34.52 1.93
C SER A 23 -20.28 35.29 0.68
N LEU A 24 -21.17 35.37 -0.31
CA LEU A 24 -20.95 36.07 -1.57
C LEU A 24 -21.56 37.48 -1.47
N THR A 25 -20.74 38.48 -1.20
CA THR A 25 -21.12 39.90 -1.34
C THR A 25 -20.97 40.32 -2.79
N LEU A 26 -22.08 40.80 -3.36
CA LEU A 26 -22.22 41.35 -4.71
C LEU A 26 -21.46 42.68 -4.84
N ALA A 27 -20.54 42.78 -5.80
CA ALA A 27 -20.04 44.07 -6.28
C ALA A 27 -19.80 44.01 -7.80
N LEU A 28 -20.33 45.03 -8.47
CA LEU A 28 -20.51 45.20 -9.90
C LEU A 28 -19.22 45.67 -10.61
N SER A 29 -19.10 45.27 -11.88
CA SER A 29 -18.44 46.00 -13.00
C SER A 29 -16.91 46.07 -13.07
N PHE A 30 -16.31 45.47 -14.11
CA PHE A 30 -15.73 46.18 -15.27
C PHE A 30 -15.19 45.14 -16.30
N ALA A 31 -15.49 45.35 -17.58
CA ALA A 31 -15.01 44.51 -18.69
C ALA A 31 -13.53 44.80 -19.00
N ILE A 32 -12.75 43.77 -19.34
CA ILE A 32 -11.61 43.78 -20.28
C ILE A 32 -11.39 42.32 -20.73
N GLY A 33 -11.39 42.09 -22.03
CA GLY A 33 -11.21 40.77 -22.63
C GLY A 33 -9.76 40.29 -22.62
N LEU A 34 -9.58 38.98 -22.43
CA LEU A 34 -8.36 38.25 -22.79
C LEU A 34 -8.78 36.91 -23.39
N ALA A 35 -8.37 36.66 -24.63
CA ALA A 35 -8.59 35.40 -25.33
C ALA A 35 -7.76 34.28 -24.67
N ALA A 36 -8.45 33.31 -24.05
CA ALA A 36 -7.81 32.10 -23.53
C ALA A 36 -7.97 30.98 -24.57
N GLY A 37 -6.90 30.70 -25.31
CA GLY A 37 -6.79 29.52 -26.15
C GLY A 37 -6.80 28.26 -25.28
N ALA A 38 -7.83 27.44 -25.42
CA ALA A 38 -7.93 26.15 -24.74
C ALA A 38 -6.94 25.15 -25.39
N ILE A 39 -5.79 24.94 -24.74
CA ILE A 39 -4.91 23.80 -25.07
C ILE A 39 -5.60 22.55 -24.51
N MET A 40 -6.29 21.82 -25.39
CA MET A 40 -6.91 20.55 -25.09
C MET A 40 -5.80 19.50 -24.90
N GLY A 41 -5.28 19.36 -23.68
CA GLY A 41 -4.34 18.31 -23.33
C GLY A 41 -5.03 16.95 -23.43
N THR A 42 -4.62 16.13 -24.39
CA THR A 42 -5.09 14.74 -24.49
C THR A 42 -4.49 13.93 -23.37
N ALA A 43 -5.30 13.63 -22.34
CA ALA A 43 -4.95 12.64 -21.34
C ALA A 43 -4.83 11.27 -22.03
N ARG A 44 -3.60 10.82 -22.30
CA ARG A 44 -3.36 9.41 -22.66
C ARG A 44 -3.72 8.58 -21.42
N ALA A 45 -4.81 7.84 -21.51
CA ALA A 45 -5.10 6.78 -20.56
C ALA A 45 -3.94 5.78 -20.61
N ALA A 46 -3.20 5.65 -19.50
CA ALA A 46 -2.21 4.60 -19.36
C ALA A 46 -2.96 3.26 -19.33
N THR A 47 -2.82 2.48 -20.40
CA THR A 47 -3.30 1.09 -20.41
C THR A 47 -2.49 0.32 -19.38
N ALA A 48 -3.15 -0.32 -18.42
CA ALA A 48 -2.49 -1.22 -17.48
C ALA A 48 -1.72 -2.29 -18.29
N MET A 49 -0.41 -2.31 -18.14
CA MET A 49 0.45 -3.23 -18.87
C MET A 49 0.42 -4.59 -18.17
N SER A 50 0.20 -5.67 -18.93
CA SER A 50 0.31 -7.02 -18.38
C SER A 50 1.79 -7.32 -18.12
N CYS A 51 2.12 -7.61 -16.86
CA CYS A 51 3.48 -7.93 -16.44
C CYS A 51 3.98 -9.29 -16.93
N ASP A 52 3.09 -10.13 -17.47
CA ASP A 52 3.45 -11.44 -18.03
C ASP A 52 4.28 -11.31 -19.33
N ASN A 53 4.23 -10.14 -19.99
CA ASN A 53 4.91 -9.91 -21.26
C ASN A 53 5.81 -8.66 -21.22
N ALA A 54 6.34 -8.29 -20.05
CA ALA A 54 7.30 -7.18 -19.96
C ALA A 54 8.59 -7.54 -20.72
N THR A 55 8.91 -6.77 -21.76
CA THR A 55 10.06 -7.02 -22.65
C THR A 55 11.10 -5.90 -22.63
N THR A 56 10.71 -4.67 -22.28
CA THR A 56 11.67 -3.57 -22.12
C THR A 56 12.08 -3.38 -20.66
N GLN A 57 13.26 -2.80 -20.44
CA GLN A 57 13.73 -2.48 -19.08
C GLN A 57 12.75 -1.59 -18.31
N ALA A 58 12.07 -0.66 -18.99
CA ALA A 58 11.09 0.22 -18.36
C ALA A 58 9.87 -0.57 -17.87
N GLU A 59 9.39 -1.52 -18.67
CA GLU A 59 8.26 -2.38 -18.33
C GLU A 59 8.62 -3.31 -17.16
N MET A 60 9.81 -3.91 -17.17
CA MET A 60 10.29 -4.74 -16.07
C MET A 60 10.47 -3.95 -14.76
N ASN A 61 11.00 -2.73 -14.84
CA ASN A 61 11.12 -1.84 -13.69
C ASN A 61 9.73 -1.49 -13.12
N GLN A 62 8.75 -1.21 -13.99
CA GLN A 62 7.38 -0.92 -13.54
C GLN A 62 6.75 -2.14 -12.86
N CYS A 63 6.83 -3.31 -13.49
CA CYS A 63 6.22 -4.53 -12.99
C CYS A 63 6.80 -5.00 -11.65
N SER A 64 8.12 -4.96 -11.49
CA SER A 64 8.76 -5.27 -10.20
C SER A 64 8.37 -4.28 -9.11
N GLN A 65 8.20 -3.00 -9.44
CA GLN A 65 7.71 -2.01 -8.49
C GLN A 65 6.26 -2.24 -8.09
N GLU A 66 5.40 -2.66 -9.02
CA GLU A 66 4.00 -3.02 -8.73
C GLU A 66 3.92 -4.28 -7.86
N ALA A 67 4.73 -5.31 -8.13
CA ALA A 67 4.85 -6.51 -7.31
C ALA A 67 5.29 -6.16 -5.87
N TYR A 68 6.33 -5.33 -5.72
CA TYR A 68 6.74 -4.86 -4.39
C TYR A 68 5.62 -4.12 -3.67
N LYS A 69 4.89 -3.20 -4.34
CA LYS A 69 3.76 -2.49 -3.73
C LYS A 69 2.66 -3.44 -3.24
N ALA A 70 2.37 -4.50 -4.00
CA ALA A 70 1.39 -5.50 -3.60
C ALA A 70 1.83 -6.22 -2.32
N THR A 71 3.08 -6.68 -2.25
CA THR A 71 3.62 -7.34 -1.05
C THR A 71 3.77 -6.37 0.14
N ASP A 72 4.04 -5.08 -0.08
CA ASP A 72 4.04 -4.08 0.99
C ASP A 72 2.62 -3.85 1.57
N ALA A 73 1.58 -3.93 0.74
CA ALA A 73 0.20 -3.92 1.23
C ALA A 73 -0.13 -5.15 2.08
N GLU A 74 0.36 -6.33 1.70
CA GLU A 74 0.27 -7.55 2.51
C GLU A 74 0.98 -7.39 3.86
N LEU A 75 2.18 -6.79 3.86
CA LEU A 75 2.93 -6.49 5.08
C LEU A 75 2.14 -5.60 6.04
N ASN A 76 1.56 -4.51 5.53
CA ASN A 76 0.76 -3.61 6.36
C ASN A 76 -0.48 -4.32 6.92
N THR A 77 -1.14 -5.16 6.12
CA THR A 77 -2.28 -5.98 6.57
C THR A 77 -1.89 -6.94 7.70
N ALA A 78 -0.78 -7.68 7.54
CA ALA A 78 -0.28 -8.60 8.56
C ALA A 78 0.14 -7.87 9.84
N TYR A 79 0.81 -6.74 9.71
CA TYR A 79 1.22 -5.88 10.81
C TYR A 79 0.01 -5.34 11.59
N ASP A 80 -1.01 -4.82 10.92
CA ASP A 80 -2.22 -4.30 11.56
C ASP A 80 -3.01 -5.39 12.28
N LYS A 81 -3.10 -6.58 11.68
CA LYS A 81 -3.72 -7.76 12.32
C LYS A 81 -3.00 -8.13 13.61
N LEU A 82 -1.66 -8.19 13.59
CA LEU A 82 -0.86 -8.50 14.77
C LEU A 82 -0.97 -7.40 15.84
N MET A 83 -0.94 -6.13 15.43
CA MET A 83 -1.19 -4.99 16.31
C MET A 83 -2.58 -5.05 16.97
N GLY A 84 -3.59 -5.52 16.23
CA GLY A 84 -4.93 -5.76 16.74
C GLY A 84 -4.95 -6.80 17.87
N ARG A 85 -4.18 -7.90 17.75
CA ARG A 85 -4.03 -8.89 18.83
C ARG A 85 -3.36 -8.31 20.08
N LEU A 86 -2.45 -7.36 19.89
CA LEU A 86 -1.70 -6.70 20.96
C LEU A 86 -2.42 -5.47 21.56
N LYS A 87 -3.67 -5.18 21.15
CA LYS A 87 -4.39 -3.95 21.57
C LYS A 87 -4.51 -3.79 23.09
N LYS A 88 -4.59 -4.90 23.84
CA LYS A 88 -4.68 -4.90 25.31
C LYS A 88 -3.30 -4.97 26.02
N ASP A 89 -2.21 -5.01 25.25
CA ASP A 89 -0.84 -5.11 25.74
C ASP A 89 0.05 -4.03 25.08
N PRO A 90 -0.02 -2.78 25.57
CA PRO A 90 0.69 -1.65 24.95
C PRO A 90 2.21 -1.80 25.01
N ALA A 91 2.75 -2.53 25.98
CA ALA A 91 4.17 -2.80 26.11
C ALA A 91 4.67 -3.70 24.97
N ARG A 92 4.02 -4.86 24.76
CA ARG A 92 4.35 -5.75 23.62
C ARG A 92 4.12 -5.07 22.27
N ALA A 93 3.03 -4.31 22.11
CA ALA A 93 2.81 -3.51 20.91
C ALA A 93 3.92 -2.48 20.67
N GLY A 94 4.49 -1.92 21.75
CA GLY A 94 5.65 -1.03 21.70
C GLY A 94 6.91 -1.72 21.15
N HIS A 95 7.19 -2.94 21.60
CA HIS A 95 8.29 -3.76 21.08
C HIS A 95 8.10 -4.11 19.60
N LEU A 96 6.90 -4.49 19.18
CA LEU A 96 6.61 -4.75 17.76
C LEU A 96 6.85 -3.50 16.89
N ARG A 97 6.37 -2.33 17.33
CA ARG A 97 6.63 -1.05 16.64
C ARG A 97 8.12 -0.76 16.49
N GLN A 98 8.90 -0.98 17.54
CA GLN A 98 10.35 -0.78 17.51
C GLN A 98 11.03 -1.76 16.56
N ALA A 99 10.70 -3.05 16.66
CA ALA A 99 11.25 -4.09 15.79
C ALA A 99 10.92 -3.83 14.32
N GLN A 100 9.69 -3.40 14.00
CA GLN A 100 9.28 -3.08 12.63
C GLN A 100 10.07 -1.90 12.05
N ARG A 101 10.29 -0.82 12.82
CA ARG A 101 11.12 0.31 12.38
C ARG A 101 12.58 -0.08 12.16
N ALA A 102 13.14 -0.88 13.06
CA ALA A 102 14.51 -1.39 12.91
C ALA A 102 14.63 -2.29 11.67
N TRP A 103 13.63 -3.15 11.42
CA TRP A 103 13.57 -3.99 10.24
C TRP A 103 13.52 -3.18 8.93
N ILE A 104 12.77 -2.05 8.88
CA ILE A 104 12.77 -1.16 7.71
C ILE A 104 14.20 -0.66 7.43
N GLY A 105 14.92 -0.21 8.45
CA GLY A 105 16.31 0.23 8.29
C GLY A 105 17.23 -0.88 7.79
N PHE A 106 17.06 -2.11 8.30
CA PHE A 106 17.78 -3.29 7.80
C PHE A 106 17.43 -3.60 6.33
N ARG A 107 16.14 -3.62 5.97
CA ARG A 107 15.68 -3.88 4.60
C ARG A 107 16.30 -2.90 3.62
N ASP A 108 16.26 -1.61 3.95
CA ASP A 108 16.73 -0.56 3.06
C ASP A 108 18.25 -0.66 2.88
N ALA A 109 19.00 -0.95 3.96
CA ALA A 109 20.45 -1.17 3.89
C ALA A 109 20.82 -2.43 3.08
N GLU A 110 20.10 -3.54 3.29
CA GLU A 110 20.28 -4.78 2.54
C GLU A 110 20.03 -4.56 1.04
N CYS A 111 18.94 -3.89 0.68
CA CYS A 111 18.62 -3.66 -0.72
C CYS A 111 19.51 -2.61 -1.39
N ALA A 112 20.07 -1.67 -0.63
CA ALA A 112 21.15 -0.82 -1.13
C ALA A 112 22.42 -1.63 -1.45
N PHE A 113 22.78 -2.60 -0.59
CA PHE A 113 23.91 -3.50 -0.85
C PHE A 113 23.66 -4.41 -2.07
N VAL A 114 22.50 -5.08 -2.14
CA VAL A 114 22.14 -5.98 -3.24
C VAL A 114 22.12 -5.26 -4.59
N SER A 115 21.58 -4.04 -4.64
CA SER A 115 21.52 -3.25 -5.87
C SER A 115 22.83 -2.56 -6.27
N ALA A 116 23.85 -2.57 -5.40
CA ALA A 116 25.10 -1.82 -5.59
C ALA A 116 25.81 -2.15 -6.90
N GLY A 117 25.78 -3.41 -7.34
CA GLY A 117 26.38 -3.86 -8.60
C GLY A 117 25.71 -3.32 -9.87
N THR A 118 24.52 -2.73 -9.74
CA THR A 118 23.76 -2.14 -10.86
C THR A 118 23.67 -0.62 -10.79
N THR A 119 24.39 0.01 -9.85
CA THR A 119 24.31 1.45 -9.59
C THR A 119 24.50 2.30 -10.85
N GLY A 120 23.56 3.21 -11.10
CA GLY A 120 23.55 4.11 -12.26
C GLY A 120 23.05 3.48 -13.56
N GLY A 121 22.78 2.17 -13.57
CA GLY A 121 22.27 1.44 -14.73
C GLY A 121 20.74 1.39 -14.79
N THR A 122 20.19 1.08 -15.96
CA THR A 122 18.74 0.94 -16.18
C THR A 122 18.12 -0.26 -15.45
N ALA A 123 18.94 -1.22 -15.01
CA ALA A 123 18.53 -2.39 -14.23
C ALA A 123 18.47 -2.14 -12.72
N GLN A 124 19.04 -1.04 -12.21
CA GLN A 124 19.04 -0.76 -10.77
C GLN A 124 17.64 -0.73 -10.14
N PRO A 125 16.62 -0.10 -10.75
CA PRO A 125 15.28 -0.08 -10.18
C PRO A 125 14.67 -1.49 -10.07
N LEU A 126 14.83 -2.32 -11.09
CA LEU A 126 14.40 -3.73 -11.09
C LEU A 126 15.01 -4.50 -9.93
N VAL A 127 16.35 -4.47 -9.79
CA VAL A 127 17.06 -5.22 -8.74
C VAL A 127 16.67 -4.72 -7.35
N THR A 128 16.53 -3.40 -7.20
CA THR A 128 16.10 -2.79 -5.93
C THR A 128 14.68 -3.24 -5.55
N ALA A 129 13.73 -3.15 -6.49
CA ALA A 129 12.34 -3.52 -6.25
C ALA A 129 12.19 -5.02 -5.92
N GLN A 130 12.91 -5.90 -6.63
CA GLN A 130 12.92 -7.34 -6.35
C GLN A 130 13.47 -7.66 -4.95
N CYS A 131 14.55 -6.97 -4.53
CA CYS A 131 15.05 -7.13 -3.17
C CYS A 131 14.02 -6.67 -2.13
N LEU A 132 13.42 -5.50 -2.33
CA LEU A 132 12.41 -4.95 -1.44
C LEU A 132 11.22 -5.91 -1.29
N GLU A 133 10.73 -6.45 -2.41
CA GLU A 133 9.67 -7.46 -2.42
C GLU A 133 10.06 -8.71 -1.61
N GLN A 134 11.23 -9.30 -1.89
CA GLN A 134 11.68 -10.52 -1.21
C GLN A 134 11.82 -10.33 0.30
N GLN A 135 12.45 -9.24 0.73
CA GLN A 135 12.60 -8.93 2.15
C GLN A 135 11.24 -8.68 2.82
N THR A 136 10.33 -8.02 2.12
CA THR A 136 8.97 -7.74 2.60
C THR A 136 8.16 -9.03 2.73
N ARG A 137 8.24 -9.95 1.76
CA ARG A 137 7.58 -11.26 1.81
C ARG A 137 8.03 -12.09 3.02
N ARG A 138 9.34 -12.18 3.26
CA ARG A 138 9.89 -12.84 4.46
C ARG A 138 9.37 -12.21 5.75
N ARG A 139 9.17 -10.89 5.75
CA ARG A 139 8.63 -10.20 6.91
C ARG A 139 7.15 -10.48 7.12
N VAL A 140 6.34 -10.55 6.06
CA VAL A 140 4.94 -10.98 6.12
C VAL A 140 4.86 -12.34 6.82
N GLU A 141 5.61 -13.33 6.34
CA GLU A 141 5.66 -14.69 6.91
C GLU A 141 6.06 -14.67 8.40
N THR A 142 7.05 -13.85 8.76
CA THR A 142 7.48 -13.67 10.15
C THR A 142 6.37 -13.08 11.03
N LEU A 143 5.62 -12.08 10.54
CA LEU A 143 4.53 -11.49 11.31
C LEU A 143 3.35 -12.45 11.44
N GLU A 144 3.11 -13.27 10.42
CA GLU A 144 2.06 -14.29 10.43
C GLU A 144 2.36 -15.44 11.39
N SER A 145 3.63 -15.87 11.49
CA SER A 145 4.02 -16.93 12.42
C SER A 145 3.79 -16.54 13.88
N TYR A 146 3.96 -15.27 14.24
CA TYR A 146 3.65 -14.75 15.58
C TYR A 146 2.17 -14.87 15.98
N MET A 147 1.28 -15.15 15.02
CA MET A 147 -0.15 -15.35 15.26
C MET A 147 -0.54 -16.83 15.35
N GLN A 148 0.40 -17.75 15.16
CA GLN A 148 0.22 -19.20 15.14
C GLN A 148 0.87 -19.84 16.39
N CYS A 149 0.62 -19.28 17.57
CA CYS A 149 1.21 -19.78 18.81
C CYS A 149 0.57 -21.09 19.27
N GLU A 150 1.39 -22.05 19.67
CA GLU A 150 0.96 -23.25 20.38
C GLU A 150 0.96 -23.01 21.90
N GLU A 151 0.15 -23.78 22.64
CA GLU A 151 0.14 -23.72 24.10
C GLU A 151 1.52 -24.12 24.65
N GLY A 152 2.12 -23.27 25.49
CA GLY A 152 3.44 -23.51 26.08
C GLY A 152 4.62 -23.00 25.25
N ASP A 153 4.40 -22.41 24.08
CA ASP A 153 5.46 -21.72 23.34
C ASP A 153 5.87 -20.42 24.05
N LEU A 154 6.96 -20.49 24.82
CA LEU A 154 7.54 -19.35 25.54
C LEU A 154 8.15 -18.29 24.61
N SER A 155 8.38 -18.62 23.34
CA SER A 155 8.94 -17.71 22.36
C SER A 155 7.87 -16.90 21.61
N CYS A 156 6.60 -17.32 21.68
CA CYS A 156 5.54 -16.63 20.94
C CYS A 156 5.23 -15.25 21.54
N PRO A 157 5.27 -14.17 20.75
CA PRO A 157 5.05 -12.82 21.26
C PRO A 157 3.55 -12.48 21.42
N THR A 158 2.64 -13.36 20.98
CA THR A 158 1.21 -13.23 21.25
C THR A 158 0.73 -14.34 22.19
N THR A 159 -0.33 -14.09 22.95
CA THR A 159 -0.96 -15.14 23.75
C THR A 159 -1.69 -16.12 22.83
N ALA A 160 -1.61 -17.42 23.10
CA ALA A 160 -2.50 -18.41 22.48
C ALA A 160 -3.96 -17.95 22.64
N GLN A 161 -4.75 -18.05 21.57
CA GLN A 161 -6.17 -17.74 21.57
C GLN A 161 -6.99 -18.97 21.91
#